data_AF-A0A965GPL7-F1
#
_entry.id   AF-A0A965GPL7-F1
#
_cell.length_a   1.000
_cell.length_b   1.000
_cell.length_c   1.000
_cell.angle_alpha   90.00
_cell.angle_beta   90.00
_cell.angle_gamma   90.00
#
_symmetry.space_group_name_H-M   'P 1'
#
loop_
_entity.id
_entity.type
_entity.pdbx_description
1 polymer ?
#
loop_
_entity_poly.entity_id
_entity_poly.type
_entity_poly.pdbx_seq_one_letter_code
_entity_poly.pdbx_strand_id
1 'polypeptide(L)'
;MKVIKEGKWNIVWTTEIACPVCEAQLMIEESDVKPTYNVMEYECSCAICGKTVKIPTNQIAQRVREVVDKKRGWSQGSDFD
;
A
#
# COMPACT_ATOMS: atom_id res chain seq x y z
N MET A 1 17.18 1.60 29.74
CA MET A 1 15.92 0.83 29.89
C MET A 1 16.07 -0.50 29.16
N LYS A 2 15.46 -1.60 29.63
CA LYS A 2 15.53 -2.92 28.98
C LYS A 2 14.12 -3.47 28.72
N VAL A 3 13.87 -3.88 27.49
CA VAL A 3 12.65 -4.58 27.08
C VAL A 3 12.80 -6.06 27.43
N ILE A 4 11.82 -6.62 28.15
CA ILE A 4 11.88 -7.99 28.71
C ILE A 4 11.06 -8.98 27.86
N LYS A 5 10.10 -8.47 27.09
CA LYS A 5 9.33 -9.21 26.09
C LYS A 5 8.76 -8.21 25.09
N GLU A 6 8.93 -8.45 23.79
CA GLU A 6 8.31 -7.62 22.77
C GLU A 6 6.78 -7.79 22.84
N GLY A 7 6.05 -6.67 22.81
CA GLY A 7 4.62 -6.73 22.53
C GLY A 7 4.42 -7.31 21.13
N LYS A 8 3.27 -7.95 20.86
CA LYS A 8 2.82 -8.14 19.49
C LYS A 8 2.61 -6.75 18.92
N TRP A 9 3.60 -6.19 18.22
CA TRP A 9 3.39 -5.00 17.43
C TRP A 9 2.41 -5.43 16.35
N ASN A 10 1.12 -5.23 16.62
CA ASN A 10 0.08 -5.34 15.62
C ASN A 10 0.28 -4.10 14.76
N ILE A 11 1.21 -4.20 13.82
CA ILE A 11 1.59 -3.09 12.97
C ILE A 11 0.34 -2.75 12.16
N VAL A 12 -0.40 -1.74 12.62
CA VAL A 12 -1.72 -1.38 12.06
C VAL A 12 -1.62 -0.91 10.60
N TRP A 13 -0.38 -0.73 10.11
CA TRP A 13 -0.06 -0.29 8.76
C TRP A 13 0.49 -1.40 7.85
N THR A 14 0.60 -2.65 8.33
CA THR A 14 0.95 -3.80 7.47
C THR A 14 -0.31 -4.56 7.07
N THR A 15 -0.39 -4.98 5.81
CA THR A 15 -1.45 -5.87 5.32
C THR A 15 -0.82 -7.05 4.58
N GLU A 16 -1.34 -8.25 4.80
CA GLU A 16 -0.93 -9.44 4.05
C GLU A 16 -1.84 -9.64 2.85
N ILE A 17 -1.27 -9.80 1.65
CA ILE A 17 -2.00 -10.16 0.43
C ILE A 17 -1.30 -11.29 -0.30
N ALA A 18 -2.06 -12.06 -1.08
CA ALA A 18 -1.48 -13.05 -1.99
C ALA A 18 -1.21 -12.43 -3.37
N CYS A 19 -0.05 -12.74 -3.95
CA CYS A 19 0.23 -12.41 -5.34
C CYS A 19 -0.63 -13.30 -6.26
N PRO A 20 -1.46 -12.76 -7.17
CA PRO A 20 -2.33 -13.56 -8.03
C PRO A 20 -1.59 -14.34 -9.13
N VAL A 21 -0.27 -14.15 -9.26
CA VAL A 21 0.53 -14.82 -10.30
C VAL A 21 1.41 -15.92 -9.73
N CYS A 22 2.21 -15.60 -8.71
CA CYS A 22 3.14 -16.55 -8.12
C CYS A 22 2.65 -17.13 -6.79
N GLU A 23 1.46 -16.72 -6.33
CA GLU A 23 0.80 -17.18 -5.11
C GLU A 23 1.58 -16.91 -3.81
N ALA A 24 2.69 -16.18 -3.88
CA ALA A 24 3.45 -15.76 -2.72
C ALA A 24 2.61 -14.85 -1.80
N GLN A 25 2.71 -15.09 -0.48
CA GLN A 25 2.19 -14.17 0.52
C GLN A 25 3.13 -12.97 0.66
N LEU A 26 2.58 -11.78 0.48
CA LEU A 26 3.28 -10.51 0.52
C LEU A 26 2.80 -9.73 1.75
N MET A 27 3.74 -9.27 2.56
CA MET A 27 3.49 -8.26 3.56
C MET A 27 3.71 -6.89 2.92
N ILE A 28 2.70 -6.03 3.02
CA ILE A 28 2.68 -4.73 2.37
C ILE A 28 2.69 -3.64 3.42
N GLU A 29 3.61 -2.70 3.27
CA GLU A 29 3.68 -1.48 4.06
C GLU A 29 3.28 -0.24 3.24
N GLU A 30 3.10 0.88 3.92
CA GLU A 30 2.77 2.18 3.31
C GLU A 30 3.73 2.61 2.19
N SER A 31 5.00 2.23 2.29
CA SER A 31 6.04 2.52 1.29
C SER A 31 5.87 1.72 0.00
N ASP A 32 5.25 0.54 0.07
CA ASP A 32 5.14 -0.39 -1.06
C ASP A 32 3.89 -0.11 -1.91
N VAL A 33 2.92 0.60 -1.32
CA VAL A 33 1.65 0.92 -1.97
C VAL A 33 1.77 2.21 -2.79
N LYS A 34 1.30 2.14 -4.03
CA LYS A 34 1.15 3.27 -4.94
C LYS A 34 -0.32 3.47 -5.28
N PRO A 35 -0.78 4.72 -5.46
CA PRO A 35 -2.12 4.97 -5.95
C PRO A 35 -2.20 4.60 -7.43
N THR A 36 -3.33 4.04 -7.86
CA THR A 36 -3.63 3.87 -9.28
C THR A 36 -4.46 5.07 -9.79
N TYR A 37 -4.65 5.16 -11.10
CA TYR A 37 -5.60 6.12 -11.70
C TYR A 37 -7.04 5.92 -11.20
N ASN A 38 -7.39 4.71 -10.74
CA ASN A 38 -8.67 4.44 -10.12
C ASN A 38 -8.61 4.81 -8.61
N VAL A 39 -9.57 5.59 -8.14
CA VAL A 39 -9.71 5.96 -6.72
C VAL A 39 -10.10 4.77 -5.82
N MET A 40 -10.57 3.67 -6.41
CA MET A 40 -10.95 2.45 -5.69
C MET A 40 -9.88 1.35 -5.70
N GLU A 41 -8.71 1.61 -6.29
CA GLU A 41 -7.62 0.63 -6.39
C GLU A 41 -6.27 1.26 -6.05
N TYR A 42 -5.46 0.47 -5.36
CA TYR A 42 -4.04 0.70 -5.15
C TYR A 42 -3.24 -0.42 -5.80
N GLU A 43 -1.94 -0.24 -5.92
CA GLU A 43 -1.06 -1.26 -6.45
C GLU A 43 0.24 -1.36 -5.65
N CYS A 44 0.81 -2.56 -5.62
CA CYS A 44 2.18 -2.79 -5.16
C CYS A 44 2.93 -3.67 -6.17
N SER A 45 4.24 -3.80 -6.03
CA SER A 45 5.05 -4.71 -6.83
C SER A 45 5.38 -5.97 -6.02
N CYS A 46 5.13 -7.14 -6.59
CA CYS A 46 5.50 -8.40 -5.96
C CYS A 46 7.03 -8.53 -5.91
N ALA A 47 7.61 -8.68 -4.71
CA ALA A 47 9.06 -8.84 -4.53
C ALA A 47 9.62 -10.14 -5.14
N ILE A 48 8.77 -11.16 -5.36
CA ILE A 48 9.18 -12.46 -5.90
C ILE A 48 9.20 -12.47 -7.43
N CYS A 49 8.10 -12.05 -8.08
CA CYS A 49 7.96 -12.15 -9.53
C CYS A 49 8.01 -10.79 -10.25
N GLY A 50 8.12 -9.68 -9.52
CA GLY A 50 8.18 -8.32 -10.06
C GLY A 50 6.86 -7.79 -10.64
N LYS A 51 5.80 -8.61 -10.66
CA LYS A 51 4.51 -8.20 -11.25
C LYS A 51 3.73 -7.28 -10.31
N THR A 52 3.00 -6.35 -10.92
CA THR A 52 2.08 -5.47 -10.20
C THR A 52 0.91 -6.26 -9.65
N VAL A 53 0.63 -6.07 -8.36
CA VAL A 53 -0.54 -6.62 -7.67
C VAL A 53 -1.50 -5.48 -7.37
N LYS A 54 -2.74 -5.64 -7.81
CA LYS A 54 -3.82 -4.70 -7.51
C LYS A 54 -4.41 -5.01 -6.14
N ILE A 55 -4.63 -3.97 -5.36
CA ILE A 55 -5.13 -4.04 -4.00
C ILE A 55 -6.41 -3.19 -3.93
N PRO A 56 -7.58 -3.80 -3.68
CA PRO A 56 -8.81 -3.05 -3.55
C PRO A 56 -8.80 -2.21 -2.26
N THR A 57 -9.43 -1.03 -2.31
CA THR A 57 -9.46 -0.07 -1.20
C THR A 57 -9.95 -0.65 0.13
N ASN A 58 -10.81 -1.68 0.10
CA ASN A 58 -11.34 -2.35 1.30
C ASN A 58 -10.34 -3.29 1.99
N GLN A 59 -9.24 -3.66 1.32
CA GLN A 59 -8.19 -4.50 1.88
C GLN A 59 -7.02 -3.69 2.47
N ILE A 60 -7.01 -2.36 2.30
CA ILE A 60 -5.97 -1.47 2.84
C ILE A 60 -6.50 -0.69 4.04
N ALA A 61 -5.68 -0.61 5.09
CA ALA A 61 -5.94 0.20 6.26
C ALA A 61 -6.15 1.68 5.89
N GLN A 62 -7.14 2.35 6.51
CA GLN A 62 -7.49 3.75 6.21
C GLN A 62 -6.29 4.69 6.26
N ARG A 63 -5.40 4.54 7.24
CA ARG A 63 -4.19 5.36 7.37
C ARG A 63 -3.27 5.25 6.15
N VAL A 64 -3.06 4.03 5.64
CA VAL A 64 -2.24 3.81 4.44
C VAL A 64 -2.89 4.51 3.24
N ARG A 65 -4.22 4.43 3.11
CA ARG A 65 -4.97 5.16 2.06
C ARG A 65 -4.72 6.66 2.13
N GLU A 66 -4.88 7.26 3.31
CA GLU A 66 -4.68 8.70 3.51
C GLU A 66 -3.27 9.18 3.16
N VAL A 67 -2.24 8.38 3.44
CA VAL A 67 -0.85 8.76 3.10
C VAL A 67 -0.55 8.54 1.62
N VAL A 68 -1.02 7.43 1.05
CA VAL A 68 -0.81 7.11 -0.37
C VAL A 68 -1.60 8.07 -1.26
N ASP A 69 -2.81 8.47 -0.87
CA ASP A 69 -3.63 9.42 -1.62
C ASP A 69 -3.07 10.83 -1.59
N LYS A 70 -2.35 11.24 -0.53
CA LYS A 70 -1.58 12.50 -0.53
C LYS A 70 -0.46 12.50 -1.58
N LYS A 71 0.03 11.32 -1.97
CA LYS A 71 1.02 11.17 -3.05
C LYS A 71 0.36 11.14 -4.44
N ARG A 72 -0.97 11.06 -4.56
CA ARG A 72 -1.66 11.34 -5.83
C ARG A 72 -1.35 12.80 -6.14
N GLY A 73 -0.43 13.05 -7.07
CA GLY A 73 -0.22 14.39 -7.58
C GLY A 73 -1.53 14.87 -8.20
N TRP A 74 -2.26 15.70 -7.48
CA TRP A 74 -3.26 16.54 -8.11
C TRP A 74 -2.45 17.50 -8.97
N SER A 75 -2.32 17.20 -10.26
CA SER A 75 -1.99 18.22 -11.24
C SER A 75 -3.12 19.26 -11.15
N GLN A 76 -2.94 20.26 -10.28
CA GLN A 76 -3.66 21.51 -10.37
C GLN A 76 -3.42 22.02 -11.78
N GLY A 77 -4.50 22.10 -12.56
CA GLY A 77 -4.48 22.74 -13.87
C GLY A 77 -3.89 24.15 -13.72
N SER A 78 -2.69 24.30 -14.24
CA SER A 78 -2.09 25.51 -14.77
C SER A 78 -1.87 25.14 -16.24
N ASP A 79 -2.46 25.77 -17.24
CA ASP A 79 -2.63 27.20 -17.45
C ASP A 79 -3.90 27.49 -18.25
N PHE A 80 -4.67 28.49 -17.81
CA PHE A 80 -5.46 29.33 -18.71
C PHE A 80 -4.72 30.68 -18.77
N ASP A 81 -3.93 30.88 -19.81
CA ASP A 81 -3.53 32.19 -20.34
C ASP A 81 -3.45 32.11 -21.87
#